data_AF-A0A243QTL3-F1
#
_entry.id   AF-A0A243QTL3-F1
#
_cell.length_a   1.000
_cell.length_b   1.000
_cell.length_c   1.000
_cell.angle_alpha   90.00
_cell.angle_beta   90.00
_cell.angle_gamma   90.00
#
_symmetry.space_group_name_H-M   'P 1'
#
loop_
_entity.id
_entity.type
_entity.pdbx_description
1 polymer ?
#
loop_
_entity_poly.entity_id
_entity_poly.type
_entity_poly.pdbx_seq_one_letter_code
_entity_poly.pdbx_strand_id
1 'polypeptide(L)'
;MNGRSYRGMSAEERLAERRERLITAAYTLYSDPGFPETTIEKLCAAARISNRAFYECFSGRNELLQAVHDRCVQETLLSVSKSIEKAPDTLLSRVEAGIAGYIGFVTEDRRRARIMHLEVRRAGDCLTRSRQQAVAAFSQIIEANVFDLPGAAKANQRLLALGMIGAIQELLIEWVLADDPPAVDHLISTAVHIFYRSFVT
;
A
#
# COMPACT_ATOMS: atom_id res chain seq x y z
N MET A 1 18.21 -47.88 -13.14
CA MET A 1 17.89 -46.65 -13.90
C MET A 1 16.96 -45.79 -13.05
N ASN A 2 17.44 -44.59 -12.70
CA ASN A 2 16.86 -43.68 -11.71
C ASN A 2 15.55 -43.04 -12.18
N GLY A 3 14.41 -43.47 -11.61
CA GLY A 3 13.16 -42.71 -11.63
C GLY A 3 13.23 -41.62 -10.56
N ARG A 4 13.64 -40.41 -10.95
CA ARG A 4 13.70 -39.22 -10.09
C ARG A 4 12.30 -38.91 -9.54
N SER A 5 12.10 -39.19 -8.25
CA SER A 5 10.95 -38.77 -7.46
C SER A 5 10.92 -37.23 -7.39
N TYR A 6 9.82 -36.61 -7.85
CA TYR A 6 9.39 -35.25 -7.51
C TYR A 6 9.05 -35.20 -6.01
N ARG A 7 10.10 -35.26 -5.17
CA ARG A 7 9.96 -35.36 -3.72
C ARG A 7 9.72 -33.98 -3.13
N GLY A 8 8.43 -33.67 -2.94
CA GLY A 8 7.95 -33.24 -1.63
C GLY A 8 7.91 -31.74 -1.36
N MET A 9 7.01 -31.01 -2.05
CA MET A 9 6.39 -29.87 -1.38
C MET A 9 5.32 -30.42 -0.40
N SER A 10 5.24 -29.88 0.80
CA SER A 10 4.16 -30.16 1.74
C SER A 10 2.83 -29.63 1.17
N ALA A 11 1.71 -30.03 1.77
CA ALA A 11 0.41 -29.45 1.39
C ALA A 11 0.38 -27.93 1.65
N GLU A 12 1.01 -27.48 2.73
CA GLU A 12 1.11 -26.08 3.11
C GLU A 12 1.98 -25.29 2.13
N GLU A 13 3.13 -25.84 1.70
CA GLU A 13 4.01 -25.20 0.72
C GLU A 13 3.31 -25.02 -0.63
N ARG A 14 2.55 -26.04 -1.08
CA ARG A 14 1.75 -25.92 -2.31
C ARG A 14 0.65 -24.86 -2.17
N LEU A 15 0.03 -24.76 -1.00
CA LEU A 15 -1.00 -23.76 -0.75
C LEU A 15 -0.39 -22.34 -0.76
N ALA A 16 0.76 -22.16 -0.10
CA ALA A 16 1.49 -20.90 -0.08
C ALA A 16 1.93 -20.47 -1.49
N GLU A 17 2.48 -21.39 -2.30
CA GLU A 17 2.87 -21.11 -3.68
C GLU A 17 1.68 -20.66 -4.54
N ARG A 18 0.53 -21.33 -4.42
CA ARG A 18 -0.69 -20.95 -5.14
C ARG A 18 -1.21 -19.58 -4.69
N ARG A 19 -1.19 -19.31 -3.39
CA ARG A 19 -1.55 -17.99 -2.84
C ARG A 19 -0.64 -16.91 -3.41
N GLU A 20 0.67 -17.14 -3.46
CA GLU A 20 1.61 -16.15 -4.00
C GLU A 20 1.38 -15.88 -5.48
N ARG A 21 1.17 -16.94 -6.28
CA ARG A 21 0.86 -16.81 -7.71
C ARG A 21 -0.44 -16.04 -7.94
N LEU A 22 -1.47 -16.27 -7.13
CA LEU A 22 -2.72 -15.53 -7.20
C LEU A 22 -2.54 -14.06 -6.83
N ILE A 23 -1.81 -13.74 -5.77
CA ILE A 23 -1.59 -12.35 -5.38
C ILE A 23 -0.73 -11.62 -6.42
N THR A 24 0.29 -12.28 -7.00
CA THR A 24 1.09 -11.73 -8.11
C THR A 24 0.23 -11.44 -9.35
N ALA A 25 -0.63 -12.40 -9.74
CA ALA A 25 -1.55 -12.21 -10.85
C ALA A 25 -2.56 -11.09 -10.58
N ALA A 26 -3.11 -11.04 -9.37
CA ALA A 26 -4.05 -10.02 -8.94
C ALA A 26 -3.43 -8.63 -8.88
N TYR A 27 -2.18 -8.50 -8.42
CA TYR A 27 -1.46 -7.22 -8.40
C TYR A 27 -1.35 -6.61 -9.80
N THR A 28 -1.21 -7.44 -10.84
CA THR A 28 -1.24 -6.96 -12.23
C THR A 28 -2.67 -6.66 -12.68
N LEU A 29 -3.58 -7.63 -12.59
CA LEU A 29 -4.92 -7.51 -13.17
C LEU A 29 -5.82 -6.48 -12.48
N TYR A 30 -5.68 -6.30 -11.16
CA TYR A 30 -6.41 -5.27 -10.43
C TYR A 30 -5.92 -3.86 -10.72
N SER A 31 -4.72 -3.68 -11.27
CA SER A 31 -4.26 -2.38 -11.73
C SER A 31 -4.72 -2.07 -13.16
N ASP A 32 -4.77 -3.09 -14.02
CA ASP A 32 -5.24 -3.01 -15.40
C ASP A 32 -5.68 -4.43 -15.84
N PRO A 33 -6.97 -4.67 -16.14
CA PRO A 33 -8.04 -3.68 -16.40
C PRO A 33 -8.66 -3.00 -15.17
N GLY A 34 -8.32 -3.44 -13.95
CA GLY A 34 -8.94 -2.92 -12.73
C GLY A 34 -9.61 -4.01 -11.90
N PHE A 35 -9.93 -3.71 -10.65
CA PHE A 35 -10.62 -4.65 -9.78
C PHE A 35 -11.98 -5.07 -10.34
N PRO A 36 -12.91 -4.16 -10.75
CA PRO A 36 -14.24 -4.55 -11.22
C PRO A 36 -14.23 -5.51 -12.42
N GLU A 37 -13.33 -5.28 -13.37
CA GLU A 37 -13.23 -5.99 -14.66
C GLU A 37 -12.44 -7.31 -14.61
N THR A 38 -11.85 -7.62 -13.46
CA THR A 38 -11.01 -8.81 -13.26
C THR A 38 -11.84 -9.97 -12.71
N THR A 39 -12.04 -11.05 -13.47
CA THR A 39 -12.79 -12.22 -13.02
C THR A 39 -11.90 -13.29 -12.38
N ILE A 40 -12.51 -14.24 -11.65
CA ILE A 40 -11.78 -15.39 -11.06
C ILE A 40 -11.13 -16.22 -12.16
N GLU A 41 -11.79 -16.38 -13.31
CA GLU A 41 -11.26 -17.13 -14.46
C GLU A 41 -9.99 -16.47 -15.01
N LYS A 42 -9.99 -15.12 -15.15
CA LYS A 42 -8.80 -14.37 -15.58
C LYS A 42 -7.65 -14.53 -14.59
N LEU A 43 -7.95 -14.45 -13.28
CA LEU A 43 -6.98 -14.65 -12.21
C LEU A 43 -6.38 -16.06 -12.23
N CYS A 44 -7.22 -17.09 -12.34
CA CYS A 44 -6.80 -18.49 -12.44
C CYS A 44 -5.94 -18.75 -13.68
N ALA A 45 -6.34 -18.20 -14.83
CA ALA A 45 -5.58 -18.33 -16.07
C ALA A 45 -4.18 -17.68 -15.94
N ALA A 46 -4.11 -16.44 -15.44
CA ALA A 46 -2.86 -15.72 -15.23
C ALA A 46 -1.96 -16.42 -14.19
N ALA A 47 -2.55 -16.89 -13.09
CA ALA A 47 -1.85 -17.62 -12.04
C ALA A 47 -1.56 -19.07 -12.43
N ARG A 48 -2.08 -19.59 -13.55
CA ARG A 48 -2.00 -21.00 -14.01
C ARG A 48 -2.50 -22.02 -12.97
N ILE A 49 -3.65 -21.76 -12.37
CA ILE A 49 -4.31 -22.67 -11.42
C ILE A 49 -5.77 -22.92 -11.82
N SER A 50 -6.44 -23.89 -11.18
CA SER A 50 -7.86 -24.15 -11.40
C SER A 50 -8.76 -23.28 -10.50
N ASN A 51 -10.03 -23.10 -10.88
CA ASN A 51 -11.02 -22.42 -10.02
C ASN A 51 -11.19 -23.11 -8.66
N ARG A 52 -11.09 -24.45 -8.61
CA ARG A 52 -11.09 -25.17 -7.34
C ARG A 52 -9.91 -24.74 -6.45
N ALA A 53 -8.71 -24.67 -7.02
CA ALA A 53 -7.51 -24.24 -6.29
C ALA A 53 -7.59 -22.76 -5.86
N PHE A 54 -8.31 -21.91 -6.59
CA PHE A 54 -8.61 -20.55 -6.14
C PHE A 54 -9.39 -20.56 -4.82
N TYR A 55 -10.48 -21.33 -4.75
CA TYR A 55 -11.32 -21.39 -3.54
C TYR A 55 -10.66 -22.13 -2.37
N GLU A 56 -9.63 -22.95 -2.62
CA GLU A 56 -8.74 -23.46 -1.58
C GLU A 56 -7.86 -22.35 -0.98
N CYS A 57 -7.58 -21.28 -1.75
CA CYS A 57 -6.72 -20.17 -1.33
C CYS A 57 -7.51 -18.97 -0.78
N PHE A 58 -8.61 -18.59 -1.41
CA PHE A 58 -9.40 -17.39 -1.09
C PHE A 58 -10.89 -17.65 -1.28
N SER A 59 -11.72 -17.11 -0.39
CA SER A 59 -13.17 -17.13 -0.45
C SER A 59 -13.75 -16.32 -1.61
N GLY A 60 -12.99 -15.36 -2.17
CA GLY A 60 -13.43 -14.55 -3.30
C GLY A 60 -12.44 -13.45 -3.68
N ARG A 61 -12.80 -12.67 -4.71
CA ARG A 61 -12.01 -11.55 -5.23
C ARG A 61 -11.71 -10.47 -4.19
N ASN A 62 -12.66 -10.19 -3.29
CA ASN A 62 -12.49 -9.19 -2.23
C ASN A 62 -11.39 -9.59 -1.24
N GLU A 63 -11.36 -10.85 -0.80
CA GLU A 63 -10.31 -11.34 0.10
C GLU A 63 -8.94 -11.32 -0.60
N LEU A 64 -8.90 -11.69 -1.88
CA LEU A 64 -7.67 -11.59 -2.66
C LEU A 64 -7.22 -10.12 -2.82
N LEU A 65 -8.12 -9.17 -3.08
CA LEU A 65 -7.78 -7.75 -3.12
C LEU A 65 -7.28 -7.25 -1.77
N GLN A 66 -7.88 -7.71 -0.66
CA GLN A 66 -7.39 -7.41 0.68
C GLN A 66 -5.95 -7.89 0.85
N ALA A 67 -5.64 -9.13 0.47
CA ALA A 67 -4.28 -9.67 0.58
C ALA A 67 -3.26 -8.91 -0.27
N VAL A 68 -3.64 -8.47 -1.48
CA VAL A 68 -2.80 -7.62 -2.33
C VAL A 68 -2.57 -6.25 -1.67
N HIS A 69 -3.63 -5.64 -1.14
CA HIS A 69 -3.58 -4.34 -0.47
C HIS A 69 -2.71 -4.39 0.80
N ASP A 70 -2.93 -5.38 1.65
CA ASP A 70 -2.20 -5.56 2.91
C ASP A 70 -0.69 -5.75 2.64
N ARG A 71 -0.33 -6.47 1.57
CA ARG A 71 1.07 -6.57 1.12
C ARG A 71 1.63 -5.20 0.73
N CYS A 72 0.91 -4.44 -0.11
CA CYS A 72 1.36 -3.12 -0.53
C CYS A 72 1.55 -2.18 0.67
N VAL A 73 0.63 -2.22 1.64
CA VAL A 73 0.72 -1.47 2.90
C VAL A 73 1.96 -1.88 3.69
N GLN A 74 2.19 -3.18 3.89
CA GLN A 74 3.35 -3.69 4.63
C GLN A 74 4.68 -3.27 4.00
N GLU A 75 4.81 -3.44 2.68
CA GLU A 75 6.02 -3.01 1.96
C GLU A 75 6.24 -1.50 2.07
N THR A 76 5.16 -0.72 1.99
CA THR A 76 5.21 0.75 2.12
C THR A 76 5.62 1.17 3.52
N LEU A 77 5.06 0.56 4.57
CA LEU A 77 5.44 0.82 5.97
C LEU A 77 6.94 0.54 6.17
N LEU A 78 7.45 -0.57 5.63
CA LEU A 78 8.89 -0.89 5.69
C LEU A 78 9.76 0.15 4.96
N SER A 79 9.31 0.65 3.80
CA SER A 79 10.01 1.72 3.08
C SER A 79 10.08 3.01 3.90
N VAL A 80 8.95 3.41 4.50
CA VAL A 80 8.84 4.60 5.35
C VAL A 80 9.76 4.48 6.56
N SER A 81 9.68 3.37 7.31
CA SER A 81 10.53 3.13 8.48
C SER A 81 12.02 3.20 8.12
N LYS A 82 12.45 2.52 7.05
CA LYS A 82 13.85 2.57 6.58
C LYS A 82 14.30 3.97 6.18
N SER A 83 13.40 4.78 5.61
CA SER A 83 13.72 6.14 5.20
C SER A 83 13.90 7.04 6.43
N ILE A 84 13.03 6.90 7.42
CA ILE A 84 13.12 7.60 8.71
C ILE A 84 14.39 7.22 9.47
N GLU A 85 14.71 5.92 9.56
CA GLU A 85 15.91 5.41 10.26
C GLU A 85 17.23 5.96 9.72
N LYS A 86 17.28 6.26 8.42
CA LYS A 86 18.47 6.82 7.75
C LYS A 86 18.55 8.34 7.83
N ALA A 87 17.48 9.00 8.24
CA ALA A 87 17.43 10.45 8.28
C ALA A 87 18.27 10.98 9.45
N PRO A 88 18.81 12.20 9.34
CA PRO A 88 19.36 12.93 10.48
C PRO A 88 18.39 12.94 11.66
N ASP A 89 18.94 12.98 12.87
CA ASP A 89 18.18 12.98 14.12
C ASP A 89 17.53 14.35 14.43
N THR A 90 16.75 14.84 13.47
CA THR A 90 15.85 15.96 13.67
C THR A 90 14.47 15.53 13.23
N LEU A 91 13.46 15.98 13.95
CA LEU A 91 12.06 15.79 13.59
C LEU A 91 11.80 16.07 12.11
N LEU A 92 12.33 17.19 11.66
CA LEU A 92 12.05 17.72 10.35
C LEU A 92 12.60 16.83 9.24
N SER A 93 13.85 16.40 9.40
CA SER A 93 14.47 15.43 8.51
C SER A 93 13.75 14.08 8.52
N ARG A 94 13.29 13.62 9.68
CA ARG A 94 12.52 12.36 9.79
C ARG A 94 11.18 12.45 9.07
N VAL A 95 10.46 13.57 9.19
CA VAL A 95 9.18 13.76 8.49
C VAL A 95 9.38 13.86 6.98
N GLU A 96 10.34 14.66 6.52
CA GLU A 96 10.68 14.74 5.10
C GLU A 96 11.04 13.38 4.53
N ALA A 97 11.89 12.62 5.24
CA ALA A 97 12.27 11.27 4.83
C ALA A 97 11.08 10.30 4.85
N GLY A 98 10.17 10.41 5.81
CA GLY A 98 8.96 9.59 5.86
C GLY A 98 8.02 9.87 4.69
N ILE A 99 7.77 11.15 4.37
CA ILE A 99 6.94 11.57 3.24
C ILE A 99 7.59 11.14 1.91
N ALA A 100 8.89 11.39 1.75
CA ALA A 100 9.63 10.99 0.54
C ALA A 100 9.67 9.46 0.38
N GLY A 101 9.93 8.73 1.46
CA GLY A 101 9.95 7.27 1.46
C GLY A 101 8.58 6.64 1.15
N TYR A 102 7.50 7.29 1.57
CA TYR A 102 6.13 6.90 1.24
C TYR A 102 5.82 7.16 -0.24
N ILE A 103 5.89 8.43 -0.66
CA ILE A 103 5.50 8.86 -2.01
C ILE A 103 6.41 8.20 -3.06
N GLY A 104 7.72 8.20 -2.84
CA GLY A 104 8.69 7.57 -3.74
C GLY A 104 8.37 6.09 -3.94
N PHE A 105 8.24 5.34 -2.85
CA PHE A 105 7.91 3.92 -2.95
C PHE A 105 6.56 3.67 -3.61
N VAL A 106 5.51 4.42 -3.26
CA VAL A 106 4.18 4.22 -3.87
C VAL A 106 4.18 4.53 -5.37
N THR A 107 5.00 5.49 -5.82
CA THR A 107 5.06 5.95 -7.22
C THR A 107 6.05 5.20 -8.10
N GLU A 108 6.98 4.42 -7.54
CA GLU A 108 7.88 3.51 -8.29
C GLU A 108 7.11 2.51 -9.17
N ASP A 109 5.94 2.07 -8.72
CA ASP A 109 5.02 1.25 -9.51
C ASP A 109 3.62 1.84 -9.46
N ARG A 110 3.16 2.41 -10.58
CA ARG A 110 1.83 3.02 -10.71
C ARG A 110 0.69 2.06 -10.33
N ARG A 111 0.91 0.75 -10.45
CA ARG A 111 -0.05 -0.28 -10.03
C ARG A 111 -0.24 -0.28 -8.53
N ARG A 112 0.84 -0.09 -7.74
CA ARG A 112 0.80 0.03 -6.28
C ARG A 112 -0.10 1.19 -5.86
N ALA A 113 0.17 2.38 -6.40
CA ALA A 113 -0.61 3.58 -6.12
C ALA A 113 -2.10 3.38 -6.46
N ARG A 114 -2.39 2.82 -7.64
CA ARG A 114 -3.76 2.54 -8.07
C ARG A 114 -4.48 1.56 -7.15
N ILE A 115 -3.84 0.45 -6.78
CA ILE A 115 -4.43 -0.54 -5.88
C ILE A 115 -4.70 0.08 -4.51
N MET A 116 -3.71 0.75 -3.92
CA MET A 116 -3.81 1.32 -2.58
C MET A 116 -4.86 2.44 -2.47
N HIS A 117 -5.03 3.26 -3.51
CA HIS A 117 -5.81 4.48 -3.40
C HIS A 117 -7.11 4.51 -4.22
N LEU A 118 -7.22 3.74 -5.30
CA LEU A 118 -8.38 3.74 -6.18
C LEU A 118 -9.20 2.45 -6.07
N GLU A 119 -8.59 1.30 -6.30
CA GLU A 119 -9.31 0.03 -6.43
C GLU A 119 -9.92 -0.44 -5.10
N VAL A 120 -9.22 -0.19 -3.99
CA VAL A 120 -9.74 -0.44 -2.63
C VAL A 120 -11.03 0.35 -2.36
N ARG A 121 -11.18 1.56 -2.91
CA ARG A 121 -12.40 2.36 -2.77
C ARG A 121 -13.53 1.86 -3.67
N ARG A 122 -13.18 1.40 -4.87
CA ARG A 122 -14.13 0.82 -5.83
C ARG A 122 -14.71 -0.52 -5.37
N ALA A 123 -13.99 -1.26 -4.54
CA ALA A 123 -14.46 -2.52 -3.96
C ALA A 123 -15.56 -2.35 -2.88
N GLY A 124 -15.90 -1.12 -2.50
CA GLY A 124 -16.95 -0.83 -1.51
C GLY A 124 -16.55 -1.20 -0.08
N ASP A 125 -17.55 -1.49 0.76
CA ASP A 125 -17.37 -1.60 2.22
C ASP A 125 -16.49 -2.78 2.68
N CYS A 126 -16.26 -3.77 1.81
CA CYS A 126 -15.51 -4.97 2.16
C CYS A 126 -14.06 -4.69 2.61
N LEU A 127 -13.47 -3.57 2.15
CA LEU A 127 -12.10 -3.17 2.51
C LEU A 127 -12.02 -1.97 3.44
N THR A 128 -13.16 -1.48 3.94
CA THR A 128 -13.17 -0.37 4.90
C THR A 128 -12.32 -0.68 6.13
N ARG A 129 -12.34 -1.94 6.62
CA ARG A 129 -11.53 -2.36 7.77
C ARG A 129 -10.02 -2.35 7.47
N SER A 130 -9.61 -2.95 6.35
CA SER A 130 -8.18 -2.97 5.95
C SER A 130 -7.66 -1.55 5.72
N ARG A 131 -8.48 -0.66 5.11
CA ARG A 131 -8.17 0.77 4.99
C ARG A 131 -8.00 1.44 6.36
N GLN A 132 -8.93 1.22 7.30
CA GLN A 132 -8.84 1.78 8.65
C GLN A 132 -7.59 1.30 9.40
N GLN A 133 -7.22 0.02 9.23
CA GLN A 133 -6.01 -0.55 9.81
C GLN A 133 -4.75 0.07 9.20
N ALA A 134 -4.69 0.25 7.88
CA ALA A 134 -3.58 0.92 7.22
C ALA A 134 -3.42 2.37 7.72
N VAL A 135 -4.52 3.14 7.77
CA VAL A 135 -4.53 4.51 8.29
C VAL A 135 -4.06 4.55 9.75
N ALA A 136 -4.50 3.61 10.60
CA ALA A 136 -4.04 3.51 11.98
C ALA A 136 -2.53 3.23 12.05
N ALA A 137 -2.00 2.29 11.26
CA ALA A 137 -0.57 1.97 11.22
C ALA A 137 0.28 3.17 10.78
N PHE A 138 -0.12 3.89 9.72
CA PHE A 138 0.60 5.09 9.29
C PHE A 138 0.56 6.20 10.33
N SER A 139 -0.57 6.37 11.01
CA SER A 139 -0.67 7.38 12.07
C SER A 139 0.22 7.05 13.27
N GLN A 140 0.38 5.78 13.63
CA GLN A 140 1.31 5.38 14.70
C GLN A 140 2.75 5.73 14.35
N ILE A 141 3.17 5.58 13.08
CA ILE A 141 4.50 6.02 12.63
C ILE A 141 4.64 7.54 12.78
N ILE A 142 3.62 8.31 12.37
CA ILE A 142 3.62 9.77 12.49
C ILE A 142 3.69 10.16 13.97
N GLU A 143 2.84 9.60 14.83
CA GLU A 143 2.80 9.88 16.26
C GLU A 143 4.14 9.56 16.95
N ALA A 144 4.81 8.46 16.58
CA ALA A 144 6.11 8.07 17.13
C ALA A 144 7.27 8.97 16.69
N ASN A 145 7.15 9.67 15.55
CA ASN A 145 8.23 10.47 14.97
C ASN A 145 8.00 11.98 15.06
N VAL A 146 6.78 12.43 15.37
CA VAL A 146 6.40 13.85 15.46
C VAL A 146 6.34 14.36 16.90
N PHE A 147 6.55 13.48 17.88
CA PHE A 147 6.59 13.87 19.30
C PHE A 147 7.86 14.67 19.66
N ASP A 148 7.69 15.67 20.54
CA ASP A 148 8.64 16.70 21.01
C ASP A 148 8.56 18.10 20.37
N LEU A 149 7.57 18.40 19.54
CA LEU A 149 7.33 19.79 19.09
C LEU A 149 6.76 20.71 20.19
N PRO A 150 7.44 21.81 20.55
CA PRO A 150 6.81 22.90 21.29
C PRO A 150 5.77 23.56 20.38
N GLY A 151 4.47 23.39 20.69
CA GLY A 151 3.35 24.00 19.92
C GLY A 151 2.31 23.00 19.40
N ALA A 152 2.66 21.71 19.27
CA ALA A 152 1.71 20.64 18.93
C ALA A 152 0.63 20.42 20.01
N ALA A 153 0.75 21.07 21.17
CA ALA A 153 -0.10 20.91 22.35
C ALA A 153 -1.56 21.40 22.18
N LYS A 154 -1.93 22.08 21.09
CA LYS A 154 -3.31 22.61 20.90
C LYS A 154 -4.16 21.84 19.90
N ALA A 155 -3.58 21.06 19.00
CA ALA A 155 -4.31 20.34 17.98
C ALA A 155 -4.42 18.85 18.32
N ASN A 156 -5.54 18.23 17.97
CA ASN A 156 -5.69 16.78 18.13
C ASN A 156 -4.76 16.08 17.12
N GLN A 157 -3.64 15.55 17.62
CA GLN A 157 -2.56 14.94 16.83
C GLN A 157 -3.08 13.84 15.89
N ARG A 158 -4.04 13.04 16.36
CA ARG A 158 -4.70 12.02 15.57
C ARG A 158 -5.43 12.62 14.37
N LEU A 159 -6.13 13.75 14.54
CA LEU A 159 -6.82 14.43 13.45
C LEU A 159 -5.83 15.07 12.47
N LEU A 160 -4.69 15.57 12.95
CA LEU A 160 -3.63 16.08 12.07
C LEU A 160 -2.99 14.97 11.24
N ALA A 161 -2.66 13.82 11.85
CA ALA A 161 -2.16 12.65 11.13
C ALA A 161 -3.17 12.18 10.06
N LEU A 162 -4.46 12.14 10.40
CA LEU A 162 -5.53 11.84 9.45
C LEU A 162 -5.62 12.86 8.30
N GLY A 163 -5.50 14.15 8.60
CA GLY A 163 -5.49 15.21 7.59
C GLY A 163 -4.29 15.10 6.64
N MET A 164 -3.09 14.83 7.17
CA MET A 164 -1.88 14.60 6.37
C MET A 164 -2.00 13.37 5.47
N ILE A 165 -2.49 12.25 6.02
CA ILE A 165 -2.75 11.03 5.24
C ILE A 165 -3.74 11.33 4.12
N GLY A 166 -4.83 12.06 4.42
CA GLY A 166 -5.83 12.46 3.43
C GLY A 166 -5.25 13.33 2.33
N ALA A 167 -4.44 14.33 2.66
CA ALA A 167 -3.80 15.23 1.69
C ALA A 167 -2.86 14.47 0.75
N ILE A 168 -1.98 13.62 1.29
CA ILE A 168 -1.05 12.82 0.47
C ILE A 168 -1.83 11.83 -0.40
N GLN A 169 -2.86 11.19 0.16
CA GLN A 169 -3.71 10.27 -0.59
C GLN A 169 -4.37 10.97 -1.79
N GLU A 170 -4.89 12.20 -1.61
CA GLU A 170 -5.53 12.94 -2.71
C GLU A 170 -4.52 13.31 -3.81
N LEU A 171 -3.30 13.74 -3.43
CA LEU A 171 -2.22 13.99 -4.39
C LEU A 171 -1.86 12.74 -5.21
N LEU A 172 -1.82 11.56 -4.56
CA LEU A 172 -1.54 10.29 -5.23
C LEU A 172 -2.70 9.82 -6.11
N ILE A 173 -3.95 10.08 -5.72
CA ILE A 173 -5.12 9.77 -6.57
C ILE A 173 -5.06 10.60 -7.85
N GLU A 174 -4.80 11.91 -7.73
CA GLU A 174 -4.63 12.80 -8.89
C GLU A 174 -3.49 12.30 -9.79
N TRP A 175 -2.34 11.97 -9.20
CA TRP A 175 -1.19 11.43 -9.94
C TRP A 175 -1.51 10.13 -10.68
N VAL A 176 -2.32 9.23 -10.10
CA VAL A 176 -2.75 7.97 -10.74
C VAL A 176 -3.74 8.21 -11.89
N LEU A 177 -4.60 9.23 -11.77
CA LEU A 177 -5.64 9.53 -12.75
C LEU A 177 -5.16 10.43 -13.89
N ALA A 178 -4.12 11.22 -13.68
CA ALA A 178 -3.57 12.13 -14.68
C ALA A 178 -2.94 11.37 -15.87
N ASP A 179 -3.28 11.79 -17.09
CA ASP A 179 -2.65 11.30 -18.33
C ASP A 179 -1.16 11.68 -18.40
N ASP A 180 -0.84 12.90 -17.97
CA ASP A 180 0.53 13.41 -17.78
C ASP A 180 0.73 13.77 -16.30
N PRO A 181 1.18 12.80 -15.47
CA PRO A 181 1.27 13.01 -14.04
C PRO A 181 2.45 13.92 -13.67
N PRO A 182 2.31 14.76 -12.64
CA PRO A 182 3.42 15.60 -12.20
C PRO A 182 4.62 14.77 -11.73
N ALA A 183 5.82 15.34 -11.85
CA ALA A 183 7.04 14.69 -11.36
C ALA A 183 6.94 14.39 -9.85
N VAL A 184 7.43 13.22 -9.44
CA VAL A 184 7.34 12.72 -8.06
C VAL A 184 7.90 13.71 -7.04
N ASP A 185 8.99 14.40 -7.36
CA ASP A 185 9.60 15.42 -6.50
C ASP A 185 8.65 16.61 -6.22
N HIS A 186 7.75 16.94 -7.14
CA HIS A 186 6.72 17.96 -6.91
C HIS A 186 5.65 17.47 -5.93
N LEU A 187 5.28 16.18 -5.95
CA LEU A 187 4.38 15.62 -4.93
C LEU A 187 5.03 15.66 -3.55
N ILE A 188 6.29 15.24 -3.46
CA ILE A 188 7.06 15.21 -2.21
C ILE A 188 7.17 16.62 -1.64
N SER A 189 7.66 17.58 -2.42
CA SER A 189 7.82 18.97 -1.98
C SER A 189 6.49 19.61 -1.57
N THR A 190 5.40 19.32 -2.28
CA THR A 190 4.06 19.81 -1.92
C THR A 190 3.57 19.23 -0.60
N ALA A 191 3.68 17.91 -0.41
CA ALA A 191 3.28 17.24 0.82
C ALA A 191 4.10 17.72 2.03
N VAL A 192 5.41 17.88 1.83
CA VAL A 192 6.32 18.46 2.83
C VAL A 192 5.90 19.89 3.16
N HIS A 193 5.64 20.74 2.16
CA HIS A 193 5.19 22.13 2.38
C HIS A 193 3.92 22.20 3.23
N ILE A 194 2.91 21.38 2.93
CA ILE A 194 1.67 21.29 3.70
C ILE A 194 1.96 20.91 5.15
N PHE A 195 2.85 19.93 5.38
CA PHE A 195 3.27 19.54 6.73
C PHE A 195 3.90 20.71 7.48
N TYR A 196 4.93 21.34 6.92
CA TYR A 196 5.61 22.46 7.58
C TYR A 196 4.66 23.56 8.00
N ARG A 197 3.77 23.99 7.10
CA ARG A 197 2.79 25.06 7.37
C ARG A 197 1.75 24.69 8.42
N SER A 198 1.52 23.40 8.64
CA SER A 198 0.54 22.91 9.62
C SER A 198 1.11 22.76 11.03
N PHE A 199 2.44 22.64 11.17
CA PHE A 199 3.09 22.29 12.44
C PHE A 199 4.12 23.31 12.94
N VAL A 200 4.69 24.14 12.07
CA VAL A 200 5.69 25.14 12.42
C VAL A 200 5.06 26.52 12.23
N THR A 201 4.60 27.12 13.33
CA THR A 201 4.10 28.52 13.38
C THR A 201 5.18 29.42 13.93
#